data_AF-A0A6I9XD79-F1
#
_entry.id   AF-A0A6I9XD79-F1
#
_cell.length_a   1.000
_cell.length_b   1.000
_cell.length_c   1.000
_cell.angle_alpha   90.00
_cell.angle_beta   90.00
_cell.angle_gamma   90.00
#
_symmetry.space_group_name_H-M   'P 1'
#
loop_
_entity.id
_entity.type
_entity.pdbx_description
1 polymer ?
#
loop_
_entity_poly.entity_id
_entity_poly.type
_entity_poly.pdbx_seq_one_letter_code
_entity_poly.pdbx_strand_id
1 'polypeptide(L)'
;MRKKNKHTIRDVRDIFGIHNSSPTFETISVLPVTTNGIDFSVQNPDWKMVSSSDCMEYKLNKGSQLEKEELSLEISFSESITVPPKHRECHKSQRLKKDDSALPKYTIRKSRLGLTEVGDLSPEDMKKIRYLSLIELTAVYDALGIELKRNRTERMKRRENGLFGVPLAVLLENDQKKFPGIKVPLIFQKLLLKLEETGLETEGILRVPGSACRVKSLRQEIEAKFDEDTFDWDQVRNNDAAGLLKMFVRELPSPLFPVEYLPAFITLVEKIPKTKLQLQALHLLIMLLPESSRDAAKALLQFLKKVVANENKNKMTLWNVSMIVAPNLFICKGKHANQEEMLAAATTAHVVRLLIKYQDILWMVPTFLITQVRKMNEAAMNNMKKQLMFDKGVRKLLRRKTMDRERPERTESDIPEGVIRVHAPLHSKVSMAIQPNNQTKAKDIVARFYYENRPGSSEELKMPIQSLYEIGGNIGEHCLDPDAYMLDVYRANPQAEWVIKEKRSSIF
;
A
#
# COMPACT_ATOMS: atom_id res chain seq x y z
N MET A 1 -31.02 37.13 36.32
CA MET A 1 -29.89 37.85 35.68
C MET A 1 -28.83 36.85 35.21
N ARG A 2 -28.16 37.19 34.09
CA ARG A 2 -26.98 36.57 33.43
C ARG A 2 -27.21 35.30 32.57
N LYS A 3 -27.65 35.56 31.33
CA LYS A 3 -27.38 34.72 30.15
C LYS A 3 -25.87 34.71 29.86
N LYS A 4 -25.27 33.53 29.66
CA LYS A 4 -23.91 33.38 29.13
C LYS A 4 -23.96 33.45 27.59
N ASN A 5 -23.31 34.46 27.01
CA ASN A 5 -23.11 34.61 25.58
C ASN A 5 -22.15 33.55 25.05
N LYS A 6 -22.61 32.71 24.12
CA LYS A 6 -21.78 31.82 23.31
C LYS A 6 -21.40 32.58 22.04
N HIS A 7 -20.13 32.92 21.86
CA HIS A 7 -19.65 33.54 20.63
C HIS A 7 -19.62 32.47 19.53
N THR A 8 -20.32 32.72 18.42
CA THR A 8 -20.25 31.92 17.20
C THR A 8 -19.01 32.32 16.40
N ILE A 9 -18.25 31.30 15.98
CA ILE A 9 -17.04 31.42 15.16
C ILE A 9 -17.46 31.90 13.76
N ARG A 10 -16.80 32.94 13.23
CA ARG A 10 -17.05 33.51 11.90
C ARG A 10 -16.62 32.57 10.78
N ASP A 11 -17.39 32.54 9.70
CA ASP A 11 -17.14 31.78 8.48
C ASP A 11 -16.07 32.49 7.62
N VAL A 12 -15.19 31.72 6.98
CA VAL A 12 -14.07 32.21 6.15
C VAL A 12 -14.56 32.91 4.88
N ARG A 13 -15.82 32.66 4.47
CA ARG A 13 -16.44 33.29 3.30
C ARG A 13 -16.71 34.79 3.44
N ASP A 14 -16.62 35.34 4.65
CA ASP A 14 -16.80 36.77 4.93
C ASP A 14 -15.55 37.63 4.59
N ILE A 15 -14.45 37.03 4.15
CA ILE A 15 -13.17 37.73 3.89
C ILE A 15 -13.02 38.19 2.43
N PHE A 16 -13.75 37.59 1.49
CA PHE A 16 -13.58 37.84 0.05
C PHE A 16 -14.88 38.18 -0.70
N GLY A 17 -15.82 38.88 -0.05
CA GLY A 17 -17.03 39.38 -0.69
C GLY A 17 -16.75 40.57 -1.62
N ILE A 18 -16.73 40.31 -2.94
CA ILE A 18 -16.82 41.35 -3.97
C ILE A 18 -18.27 41.87 -3.97
N HIS A 19 -18.47 43.07 -3.43
CA HIS A 19 -19.68 43.84 -3.67
C HIS A 19 -19.65 44.40 -5.09
N ASN A 20 -20.73 44.20 -5.85
CA ASN A 20 -21.31 45.25 -6.70
C ASN A 20 -22.75 44.90 -7.11
N SER A 21 -23.66 45.54 -6.39
CA SER A 21 -25.01 46.04 -6.75
C SER A 21 -25.69 45.53 -8.04
N SER A 22 -26.92 45.02 -7.87
CA SER A 22 -28.00 45.16 -8.85
C SER A 22 -29.25 45.63 -8.11
N PRO A 23 -30.02 46.62 -8.61
CA PRO A 23 -31.23 47.05 -7.93
C PRO A 23 -32.40 46.12 -8.26
N THR A 24 -33.11 45.80 -7.20
CA THR A 24 -34.41 45.15 -7.09
C THR A 24 -35.51 45.84 -7.89
N PHE A 25 -36.43 45.06 -8.47
CA PHE A 25 -37.87 45.37 -8.42
C PHE A 25 -38.70 44.09 -8.26
N GLU A 26 -39.79 44.28 -7.53
CA GLU A 26 -40.64 43.32 -6.84
C GLU A 26 -41.76 42.70 -7.71
N THR A 27 -42.06 41.45 -7.38
CA THR A 27 -43.38 40.78 -7.21
C THR A 27 -44.46 40.87 -8.29
N ILE A 28 -45.00 39.72 -8.71
CA ILE A 28 -46.42 39.30 -8.55
C ILE A 28 -46.61 37.86 -9.10
N SER A 29 -47.28 37.03 -8.30
CA SER A 29 -47.75 35.68 -8.61
C SER A 29 -49.16 35.71 -9.18
N VAL A 30 -49.45 35.04 -10.31
CA VAL A 30 -50.79 34.52 -10.65
C VAL A 30 -50.71 33.30 -11.59
N LEU A 31 -51.37 32.21 -11.19
CA LEU A 31 -51.93 31.10 -11.99
C LEU A 31 -53.48 31.26 -11.92
N PRO A 32 -54.38 30.57 -12.70
CA PRO A 32 -54.22 29.59 -13.80
C PRO A 32 -55.27 29.68 -14.97
N VAL A 33 -55.21 28.72 -15.93
CA VAL A 33 -56.23 28.19 -16.92
C VAL A 33 -56.82 29.18 -17.97
N THR A 34 -57.17 28.87 -19.25
CA THR A 34 -57.83 27.72 -19.91
C THR A 34 -57.87 27.92 -21.46
N THR A 35 -57.72 26.85 -22.26
CA THR A 35 -58.45 26.43 -23.52
C THR A 35 -58.64 27.42 -24.70
N ASN A 36 -58.60 27.11 -26.01
CA ASN A 36 -58.82 25.90 -26.86
C ASN A 36 -58.31 26.21 -28.30
N GLY A 37 -58.02 25.18 -29.11
CA GLY A 37 -57.92 25.29 -30.57
C GLY A 37 -57.21 24.12 -31.27
N ILE A 38 -58.01 23.19 -31.80
CA ILE A 38 -57.72 21.94 -32.55
C ILE A 38 -57.56 22.30 -34.07
N ASP A 39 -56.71 21.72 -34.95
CA ASP A 39 -56.79 20.36 -35.56
C ASP A 39 -55.63 19.98 -36.56
N PHE A 40 -55.39 18.66 -36.71
CA PHE A 40 -54.77 17.80 -37.80
C PHE A 40 -53.43 18.18 -38.51
N SER A 41 -52.52 17.30 -39.00
CA SER A 41 -52.26 15.83 -39.00
C SER A 41 -50.89 15.53 -39.72
N VAL A 42 -50.14 14.52 -39.24
CA VAL A 42 -49.26 13.51 -39.93
C VAL A 42 -48.11 13.93 -40.89
N GLN A 43 -46.86 13.53 -40.56
CA GLN A 43 -45.99 12.57 -41.31
C GLN A 43 -44.59 12.41 -40.64
N ASN A 44 -44.19 11.16 -40.40
CA ASN A 44 -42.81 10.75 -40.06
C ASN A 44 -41.88 10.92 -41.27
N PRO A 45 -40.56 10.98 -41.04
CA PRO A 45 -39.68 10.12 -41.83
C PRO A 45 -38.62 9.36 -41.02
N ASP A 46 -38.60 8.06 -41.28
CA ASP A 46 -37.43 7.17 -41.29
C ASP A 46 -36.27 7.78 -42.10
N TRP A 47 -35.00 7.40 -41.89
CA TRP A 47 -34.07 6.99 -42.99
C TRP A 47 -32.74 6.41 -42.47
N LYS A 48 -32.21 5.53 -43.32
CA LYS A 48 -31.19 4.49 -43.15
C LYS A 48 -29.72 4.95 -43.13
N MET A 49 -28.93 4.07 -42.50
CA MET A 49 -27.58 3.58 -42.82
C MET A 49 -26.93 4.08 -44.13
N VAL A 50 -25.72 4.66 -44.00
CA VAL A 50 -24.75 4.84 -45.11
C VAL A 50 -23.35 4.45 -44.62
N SER A 51 -22.70 3.58 -45.39
CA SER A 51 -21.28 3.22 -45.30
C SER A 51 -20.39 4.34 -45.83
N SER A 52 -19.18 4.49 -45.29
CA SER A 52 -18.05 5.01 -46.06
C SER A 52 -16.74 4.44 -45.53
N SER A 53 -16.12 3.65 -46.40
CA SER A 53 -14.71 3.29 -46.41
C SER A 53 -13.85 4.54 -46.57
N ASP A 54 -12.76 4.62 -45.82
CA ASP A 54 -11.43 4.93 -46.36
C ASP A 54 -10.43 4.99 -45.20
N CYS A 55 -9.59 3.96 -45.10
CA CYS A 55 -8.29 4.11 -44.47
C CYS A 55 -7.33 3.10 -45.09
N MET A 56 -6.31 3.63 -45.78
CA MET A 56 -5.32 2.86 -46.53
C MET A 56 -4.63 1.80 -45.66
N GLU A 57 -4.52 0.62 -46.24
CA GLU A 57 -3.85 -0.55 -45.71
C GLU A 57 -2.32 -0.37 -45.81
N TYR A 58 -1.67 -0.05 -44.68
CA TYR A 58 -0.25 -0.34 -44.50
C TYR A 58 -0.12 -1.61 -43.66
N LYS A 59 0.14 -2.72 -44.35
CA LYS A 59 0.63 -3.95 -43.72
C LYS A 59 1.98 -3.67 -43.05
N LEU A 60 2.04 -3.78 -41.73
CA LEU A 60 3.30 -3.98 -41.03
C LEU A 60 3.19 -5.12 -40.00
N ASN A 61 4.17 -6.00 -40.12
CA ASN A 61 4.38 -7.32 -39.54
C ASN A 61 3.82 -7.64 -38.14
N LYS A 62 3.26 -8.85 -38.07
CA LYS A 62 3.15 -9.68 -36.86
C LYS A 62 4.51 -9.84 -36.18
N GLY A 63 4.54 -9.48 -34.90
CA GLY A 63 5.59 -9.79 -33.95
C GLY A 63 5.24 -9.13 -32.63
N SER A 64 4.21 -9.62 -31.93
CA SER A 64 3.81 -9.08 -30.63
C SER A 64 4.86 -9.41 -29.58
N GLN A 65 5.94 -8.63 -29.54
CA GLN A 65 6.72 -8.48 -28.33
C GLN A 65 5.77 -7.88 -27.28
N LEU A 66 5.51 -8.60 -26.20
CA LEU A 66 4.79 -8.06 -25.05
C LEU A 66 5.59 -6.85 -24.55
N GLU A 67 5.12 -5.63 -24.83
CA GLU A 67 5.82 -4.41 -24.42
C GLU A 67 5.99 -4.41 -22.90
N LYS A 68 7.24 -4.28 -22.44
CA LYS A 68 7.53 -4.09 -21.02
C LYS A 68 7.29 -2.62 -20.70
N GLU A 69 6.30 -2.33 -19.88
CA GLU A 69 6.01 -0.97 -19.45
C GLU A 69 6.77 -0.62 -18.16
N GLU A 70 7.35 0.59 -18.11
CA GLU A 70 8.02 1.09 -16.92
C GLU A 70 7.07 1.85 -15.97
N LEU A 71 7.17 1.52 -14.69
CA LEU A 71 6.54 2.26 -13.59
C LEU A 71 7.59 3.14 -12.91
N SER A 72 7.37 4.46 -12.97
CA SER A 72 8.15 5.44 -12.22
C SER A 72 7.54 5.63 -10.83
N LEU A 73 8.38 5.56 -9.81
CA LEU A 73 8.02 5.82 -8.41
C LEU A 73 8.58 7.16 -7.91
N GLU A 74 9.23 7.93 -8.79
CA GLU A 74 9.88 9.21 -8.46
C GLU A 74 8.92 10.41 -8.55
N ILE A 75 7.85 10.29 -9.35
CA ILE A 75 6.88 11.35 -9.60
C ILE A 75 5.58 10.96 -8.91
N SER A 76 4.88 11.96 -8.37
CA SER A 76 3.53 11.78 -7.81
C SER A 76 2.59 11.19 -8.87
N PHE A 77 1.71 10.28 -8.45
CA PHE A 77 0.82 9.59 -9.38
C PHE A 77 -0.24 10.55 -9.92
N SER A 78 -0.73 11.47 -9.11
CA SER A 78 -1.65 12.54 -9.50
C SER A 78 -1.01 13.50 -10.52
N GLU A 79 0.27 13.85 -10.36
CA GLU A 79 1.03 14.63 -11.35
C GLU A 79 1.17 13.87 -12.68
N SER A 80 1.36 12.56 -12.64
CA SER A 80 1.50 11.75 -13.86
C SER A 80 0.21 11.67 -14.70
N ILE A 81 -0.95 12.01 -14.12
CA ILE A 81 -2.26 12.01 -14.78
C ILE A 81 -2.52 13.33 -15.51
N THR A 82 -2.07 14.45 -14.95
CA THR A 82 -2.35 15.80 -15.49
C THR A 82 -1.46 16.20 -16.66
N VAL A 83 -0.38 15.46 -16.92
CA VAL A 83 0.49 15.68 -18.09
C VAL A 83 -0.20 15.17 -19.36
N PRO A 84 -0.41 16.02 -20.40
CA PRO A 84 -1.04 15.59 -21.64
C PRO A 84 -0.19 14.52 -22.34
N PRO A 85 -0.82 13.44 -22.86
CA PRO A 85 -0.08 12.35 -23.48
C PRO A 85 0.65 12.84 -24.74
N LYS A 86 1.94 12.53 -24.85
CA LYS A 86 2.77 12.86 -26.04
C LYS A 86 2.34 12.10 -27.30
N HIS A 87 1.48 11.08 -27.19
CA HIS A 87 0.91 10.33 -28.30
C HIS A 87 -0.59 10.10 -28.09
N ARG A 88 -1.39 10.29 -29.15
CA ARG A 88 -2.80 9.89 -29.19
C ARG A 88 -2.89 8.36 -29.26
N GLU A 89 -2.91 7.70 -28.11
CA GLU A 89 -3.29 6.29 -28.06
C GLU A 89 -4.82 6.19 -28.06
N CYS A 90 -5.39 5.80 -29.20
CA CYS A 90 -6.80 5.46 -29.33
C CYS A 90 -7.04 4.06 -28.76
N HIS A 91 -7.43 3.98 -27.48
CA HIS A 91 -7.75 2.71 -26.84
C HIS A 91 -9.24 2.41 -26.99
N LYS A 92 -9.57 1.33 -27.71
CA LYS A 92 -10.91 0.75 -27.72
C LYS A 92 -11.22 0.23 -26.31
N SER A 93 -12.39 0.53 -25.77
CA SER A 93 -12.88 0.02 -24.48
C SER A 93 -12.81 -1.52 -24.47
N GLN A 94 -11.76 -2.08 -23.86
CA GLN A 94 -11.64 -3.53 -23.73
C GLN A 94 -12.46 -3.96 -22.52
N ARG A 95 -13.52 -4.74 -22.76
CA ARG A 95 -14.16 -5.54 -21.70
C ARG A 95 -13.07 -6.32 -20.96
N LEU A 96 -13.19 -6.45 -19.63
CA LEU A 96 -12.29 -7.24 -18.78
C LEU A 96 -12.00 -8.60 -19.42
N LYS A 97 -10.86 -8.73 -20.11
CA LYS A 97 -10.44 -9.99 -20.73
C LYS A 97 -10.02 -10.92 -19.59
N LYS A 98 -10.62 -12.11 -19.56
CA LYS A 98 -10.34 -13.15 -18.56
C LYS A 98 -9.00 -13.86 -18.78
N ASP A 99 -8.32 -13.58 -19.89
CA ASP A 99 -7.06 -14.22 -20.29
C ASP A 99 -5.87 -13.52 -19.63
N ASP A 100 -5.04 -14.30 -18.94
CA ASP A 100 -3.89 -13.82 -18.17
C ASP A 100 -2.73 -13.38 -19.06
N SER A 101 -2.67 -13.89 -20.30
CA SER A 101 -1.68 -13.48 -21.29
C SER A 101 -1.86 -12.03 -21.77
N ALA A 102 -3.03 -11.43 -21.51
CA ALA A 102 -3.36 -10.07 -21.95
C ALA A 102 -2.88 -8.97 -20.99
N LEU A 103 -2.33 -9.32 -19.82
CA LEU A 103 -1.81 -8.34 -18.86
C LEU A 103 -0.37 -7.92 -19.19
N PRO A 104 -0.07 -6.60 -19.25
CA PRO A 104 1.27 -6.09 -19.54
C PRO A 104 2.27 -6.48 -18.44
N LYS A 105 3.55 -6.57 -18.80
CA LYS A 105 4.61 -6.81 -17.80
C LYS A 105 5.17 -5.46 -17.35
N TYR A 106 5.07 -5.18 -16.06
CA TYR A 106 5.63 -3.97 -15.47
C TYR A 106 6.98 -4.21 -14.81
N THR A 107 7.87 -3.24 -14.95
CA THR A 107 9.13 -3.17 -14.20
C THR A 107 9.27 -1.80 -13.55
N ILE A 108 9.78 -1.77 -12.31
CA ILE A 108 10.05 -0.51 -11.62
C ILE A 108 11.39 0.04 -12.09
N ARG A 109 11.41 1.32 -12.46
CA ARG A 109 12.64 2.04 -12.74
C ARG A 109 13.42 2.27 -11.43
N LYS A 110 14.66 1.76 -11.35
CA LYS A 110 15.54 1.97 -10.19
C LYS A 110 16.08 3.41 -10.19
N SER A 111 15.82 4.14 -9.11
CA SER A 111 16.40 5.47 -8.87
C SER A 111 17.84 5.36 -8.39
N ARG A 112 18.58 6.48 -8.34
CA ARG A 112 19.90 6.54 -7.69
C ARG A 112 19.84 6.29 -6.18
N LEU A 113 18.71 6.55 -5.55
CA LEU A 113 18.45 6.26 -4.14
C LEU A 113 18.11 4.78 -3.89
N GLY A 114 18.02 3.97 -4.96
CA GLY A 114 17.62 2.58 -4.88
C GLY A 114 16.12 2.40 -4.78
N LEU A 115 15.72 1.23 -4.30
CA LEU A 115 14.34 0.82 -4.11
C LEU A 115 14.10 0.50 -2.62
N THR A 116 12.94 0.90 -2.11
CA THR A 116 12.61 0.74 -0.68
C THR A 116 11.37 -0.13 -0.57
N GLU A 117 11.42 -1.27 0.13
CA GLU A 117 10.23 -2.02 0.52
C GLU A 117 9.61 -1.43 1.79
N VAL A 118 8.35 -1.75 2.06
CA VAL A 118 7.68 -1.33 3.31
C VAL A 118 8.46 -1.74 4.57
N GLY A 119 9.08 -2.91 4.56
CA GLY A 119 9.84 -3.43 5.70
C GLY A 119 11.20 -2.76 5.91
N ASP A 120 11.63 -1.90 4.98
CA ASP A 120 12.90 -1.21 5.04
C ASP A 120 12.81 0.11 5.83
N LEU A 121 11.60 0.63 6.11
CA LEU A 121 11.40 1.90 6.85
C LEU A 121 10.97 1.68 8.31
N SER A 122 11.20 2.68 9.16
CA SER A 122 10.72 2.68 10.55
C SER A 122 9.17 2.71 10.63
N PRO A 123 8.56 2.15 11.69
CA PRO A 123 7.11 2.21 11.89
C PRO A 123 6.56 3.65 11.93
N GLU A 124 7.30 4.60 12.50
CA GLU A 124 6.93 6.01 12.59
C GLU A 124 6.89 6.67 11.21
N ASP A 125 7.85 6.37 10.36
CA ASP A 125 7.88 6.88 8.98
C ASP A 125 6.82 6.19 8.12
N MET A 126 6.61 4.89 8.30
CA MET A 126 5.50 4.18 7.64
C MET A 126 4.13 4.72 8.04
N LYS A 127 3.96 5.19 9.28
CA LYS A 127 2.74 5.89 9.70
C LYS A 127 2.55 7.19 8.91
N LYS A 128 3.61 7.95 8.65
CA LYS A 128 3.55 9.15 7.78
C LYS A 128 3.23 8.76 6.34
N ILE A 129 3.90 7.75 5.78
CA ILE A 129 3.63 7.20 4.44
C ILE A 129 2.15 6.85 4.28
N ARG A 130 1.53 6.23 5.30
CA ARG A 130 0.10 5.90 5.29
C ARG A 130 -0.77 7.15 5.08
N TYR A 131 -0.52 8.23 5.84
CA TYR A 131 -1.28 9.47 5.67
C TYR A 131 -1.03 10.14 4.32
N LEU A 132 0.23 10.17 3.87
CA LEU A 132 0.60 10.74 2.57
C LEU A 132 -0.03 9.96 1.41
N SER A 133 -0.10 8.63 1.52
CA SER A 133 -0.75 7.78 0.52
C SER A 133 -2.25 8.05 0.43
N LEU A 134 -2.90 8.43 1.53
CA LEU A 134 -4.31 8.81 1.51
C LEU A 134 -4.52 10.14 0.77
N ILE A 135 -3.64 11.11 1.03
CA ILE A 135 -3.65 12.41 0.36
C ILE A 135 -3.46 12.22 -1.14
N GLU A 136 -2.43 11.47 -1.52
CA GLU A 136 -2.12 11.16 -2.92
C GLU A 136 -3.25 10.39 -3.60
N LEU A 137 -3.83 9.38 -2.93
CA LEU A 137 -4.95 8.61 -3.49
C LEU A 137 -6.18 9.50 -3.74
N THR A 138 -6.44 10.44 -2.82
CA THR A 138 -7.53 11.42 -2.98
C THR A 138 -7.24 12.34 -4.17
N ALA A 139 -6.01 12.86 -4.30
CA ALA A 139 -5.59 13.69 -5.43
C ALA A 139 -5.67 12.95 -6.77
N VAL A 140 -5.30 11.66 -6.81
CA VAL A 140 -5.46 10.80 -8.00
C VAL A 140 -6.92 10.69 -8.39
N TYR A 141 -7.82 10.43 -7.44
CA TYR A 141 -9.26 10.34 -7.75
C TYR A 141 -9.84 11.68 -8.20
N ASP A 142 -9.45 12.79 -7.58
CA ASP A 142 -9.88 14.14 -7.97
C ASP A 142 -9.41 14.47 -9.40
N ALA A 143 -8.15 14.17 -9.74
CA ALA A 143 -7.62 14.37 -11.09
C ALA A 143 -8.34 13.54 -12.16
N LEU A 144 -8.97 12.43 -11.77
CA LEU A 144 -9.73 11.53 -12.64
C LEU A 144 -11.24 11.80 -12.61
N GLY A 145 -11.72 12.76 -11.83
CA GLY A 145 -13.14 13.04 -11.65
C GLY A 145 -13.91 11.88 -11.02
N ILE A 146 -13.28 11.17 -10.07
CA ILE A 146 -13.87 10.06 -9.32
C ILE A 146 -14.18 10.53 -7.90
N GLU A 147 -15.44 10.46 -7.49
CA GLU A 147 -15.84 10.84 -6.13
C GLU A 147 -15.43 9.77 -5.11
N LEU A 148 -14.64 10.15 -4.11
CA LEU A 148 -14.25 9.25 -3.01
C LEU A 148 -15.35 9.17 -1.94
N LYS A 149 -16.36 8.34 -2.19
CA LYS A 149 -17.36 8.00 -1.15
C LYS A 149 -16.78 6.98 -0.18
N ARG A 150 -16.44 7.43 1.03
CA ARG A 150 -15.99 6.54 2.11
C ARG A 150 -17.19 5.77 2.67
N ASN A 151 -17.29 4.50 2.32
CA ASN A 151 -18.29 3.63 2.94
C ASN A 151 -17.97 3.42 4.42
N ARG A 152 -18.99 3.45 5.28
CA ARG A 152 -18.83 2.99 6.66
C ARG A 152 -18.61 1.50 6.65
N THR A 153 -17.45 1.05 7.09
CA THR A 153 -17.20 -0.36 7.38
C THR A 153 -18.20 -0.81 8.45
N GLU A 154 -19.06 -1.78 8.12
CA GLU A 154 -19.92 -2.41 9.12
C GLU A 154 -19.02 -2.99 10.21
N ARG A 155 -19.13 -2.47 11.44
CA ARG A 155 -18.36 -2.97 12.57
C ARG A 155 -18.91 -4.35 12.93
N MET A 156 -18.15 -5.40 12.62
CA MET A 156 -18.49 -6.73 13.10
C MET A 156 -18.28 -6.80 14.62
N LYS A 157 -19.03 -7.68 15.31
CA LYS A 157 -18.89 -7.87 16.77
C LYS A 157 -17.46 -8.26 17.09
N ARG A 158 -16.72 -7.34 17.72
CA ARG A 158 -15.31 -7.53 18.08
C ARG A 158 -15.24 -8.61 19.16
N ARG A 159 -14.59 -9.74 18.86
CA ARG A 159 -14.12 -10.67 19.88
C ARG A 159 -12.71 -10.23 20.27
N GLU A 160 -12.42 -10.29 21.57
CA GLU A 160 -11.10 -9.98 22.12
C GLU A 160 -10.31 -11.26 22.42
N ASN A 161 -11.00 -12.41 22.48
CA ASN A 161 -10.42 -13.72 22.80
C ASN A 161 -10.74 -14.75 21.72
N GLY A 162 -9.89 -15.77 21.62
CA GLY A 162 -9.93 -16.82 20.61
C GLY A 162 -9.08 -16.49 19.39
N LEU A 163 -9.27 -17.25 18.31
CA LEU A 163 -8.52 -17.14 17.07
C LEU A 163 -9.36 -16.56 15.94
N PHE A 164 -10.59 -17.03 15.77
CA PHE A 164 -11.47 -16.59 14.69
C PHE A 164 -12.34 -15.41 15.13
N GLY A 165 -12.39 -14.36 14.29
CA GLY A 165 -13.15 -13.15 14.59
C GLY A 165 -12.47 -12.18 15.55
N VAL A 166 -11.17 -12.37 15.79
CA VAL A 166 -10.31 -11.47 16.58
C VAL A 166 -9.49 -10.59 15.62
N PRO A 167 -9.26 -9.30 15.94
CA PRO A 167 -8.42 -8.44 15.10
C PRO A 167 -6.98 -8.97 14.95
N LEU A 168 -6.43 -8.90 13.74
CA LEU A 168 -5.06 -9.36 13.44
C LEU A 168 -4.01 -8.77 14.39
N ALA A 169 -4.15 -7.48 14.74
CA ALA A 169 -3.23 -6.81 15.66
C ALA A 169 -3.22 -7.45 17.06
N VAL A 170 -4.38 -7.91 17.56
CA VAL A 170 -4.49 -8.57 18.88
C VAL A 170 -3.89 -9.97 18.83
N LEU A 171 -4.16 -10.73 17.77
CA LEU A 171 -3.54 -12.05 17.56
C LEU A 171 -2.02 -11.92 17.50
N LEU A 172 -1.53 -10.95 16.71
CA LEU A 172 -0.11 -10.71 16.55
C LEU A 172 0.57 -10.29 17.87
N GLU A 173 -0.06 -9.41 18.66
CA GLU A 173 0.47 -9.01 19.96
C GLU A 173 0.60 -10.21 20.92
N ASN A 174 -0.38 -11.12 20.92
CA ASN A 174 -0.34 -12.33 21.75
C ASN A 174 0.74 -13.31 21.28
N ASP A 175 0.88 -13.50 19.96
CA ASP A 175 1.92 -14.35 19.39
C ASP A 175 3.32 -13.78 19.66
N GLN A 176 3.50 -12.47 19.57
CA GLN A 176 4.78 -11.79 19.83
C GLN A 176 5.25 -11.89 21.30
N LYS A 177 4.33 -12.11 22.25
CA LYS A 177 4.69 -12.41 23.65
C LYS A 177 5.40 -13.75 23.79
N LYS A 178 5.02 -14.74 22.97
CA LYS A 178 5.64 -16.08 22.95
C LYS A 178 6.86 -16.10 22.03
N PHE A 179 6.78 -15.43 20.88
CA PHE A 179 7.79 -15.44 19.82
C PHE A 179 8.07 -14.02 19.31
N PRO A 180 9.08 -13.33 19.87
CA PRO A 180 9.45 -12.00 19.44
C PRO A 180 9.83 -11.94 17.95
N GLY A 181 9.34 -10.93 17.24
CA GLY A 181 9.70 -10.68 15.84
C GLY A 181 8.74 -11.26 14.80
N ILE A 182 7.75 -12.07 15.20
CA ILE A 182 6.68 -12.54 14.31
C ILE A 182 5.91 -11.34 13.74
N LYS A 183 5.58 -11.38 12.45
CA LYS A 183 4.83 -10.31 11.74
C LYS A 183 3.43 -10.71 11.31
N VAL A 184 3.17 -12.01 11.21
CA VAL A 184 1.88 -12.56 10.78
C VAL A 184 1.34 -13.49 11.87
N PRO A 185 0.05 -13.43 12.26
CA PRO A 185 -0.47 -14.32 13.28
C PRO A 185 -0.23 -15.81 12.99
N LEU A 186 0.22 -16.56 13.99
CA LEU A 186 0.66 -17.96 13.87
C LEU A 186 -0.42 -18.87 13.27
N ILE A 187 -1.68 -18.67 13.66
CA ILE A 187 -2.80 -19.46 13.11
C ILE A 187 -2.93 -19.26 11.60
N PHE A 188 -2.72 -18.02 11.13
CA PHE A 188 -2.76 -17.71 9.71
C PHE A 188 -1.59 -18.36 8.98
N GLN A 189 -0.38 -18.32 9.58
CA GLN A 189 0.80 -18.98 9.03
C GLN A 189 0.61 -20.49 8.91
N LYS A 190 0.15 -21.16 9.98
CA LYS A 190 -0.06 -22.63 9.99
C LYS A 190 -1.08 -23.06 8.94
N LEU A 191 -2.17 -22.31 8.74
CA LEU A 191 -3.14 -22.56 7.68
C LEU A 191 -2.53 -22.43 6.28
N LEU A 192 -1.73 -21.40 6.03
CA LEU A 192 -1.03 -21.21 4.76
C LEU A 192 -0.02 -22.34 4.52
N LEU A 193 0.82 -22.65 5.53
CA LEU A 193 1.82 -23.71 5.46
C LEU A 193 1.20 -25.07 5.17
N LYS A 194 0.07 -25.43 5.82
CA LYS A 194 -0.60 -26.71 5.54
C LYS A 194 -1.11 -26.81 4.10
N LEU A 195 -1.61 -25.70 3.56
CA LEU A 195 -2.05 -25.62 2.17
C LEU A 195 -0.89 -25.62 1.17
N GLU A 196 0.26 -25.05 1.53
CA GLU A 196 1.47 -25.14 0.72
C GLU A 196 2.03 -26.57 0.68
N GLU A 197 2.00 -27.28 1.80
CA GLU A 197 2.47 -28.65 1.92
C GLU A 197 1.59 -29.64 1.14
N THR A 198 0.27 -29.54 1.28
CA THR A 198 -0.66 -30.58 0.80
C THR A 198 -1.61 -30.14 -0.31
N GLY A 199 -1.76 -28.84 -0.55
CA GLY A 199 -2.82 -28.28 -1.39
C GLY A 199 -2.40 -27.84 -2.79
N LEU A 200 -1.11 -27.55 -3.03
CA LEU A 200 -0.66 -26.88 -4.27
C LEU A 200 -0.95 -27.67 -5.55
N GLU A 201 -0.94 -29.00 -5.49
CA GLU A 201 -1.19 -29.87 -6.65
C GLU A 201 -2.63 -30.40 -6.71
N THR A 202 -3.45 -30.09 -5.70
CA THR A 202 -4.81 -30.63 -5.60
C THR A 202 -5.74 -29.95 -6.59
N GLU A 203 -6.38 -30.74 -7.44
CA GLU A 203 -7.36 -30.23 -8.41
C GLU A 203 -8.49 -29.46 -7.74
N GLY A 204 -8.70 -28.22 -8.18
CA GLY A 204 -9.76 -27.38 -7.64
C GLY A 204 -9.51 -26.86 -6.23
N ILE A 205 -8.27 -26.82 -5.74
CA ILE A 205 -7.94 -26.22 -4.43
C ILE A 205 -8.53 -24.82 -4.30
N LEU A 206 -9.01 -24.46 -3.10
CA LEU A 206 -9.81 -23.26 -2.79
C LEU A 206 -11.23 -23.25 -3.39
N ARG A 207 -11.47 -23.90 -4.54
CA ARG A 207 -12.78 -24.00 -5.20
C ARG A 207 -13.66 -25.08 -4.56
N VAL A 208 -13.14 -26.29 -4.45
CA VAL A 208 -13.86 -27.44 -3.90
C VAL A 208 -14.03 -27.24 -2.39
N PRO A 209 -15.27 -27.21 -1.86
CA PRO A 209 -15.48 -27.03 -0.43
C PRO A 209 -15.11 -28.31 0.34
N GLY A 210 -14.52 -28.12 1.52
CA GLY A 210 -14.43 -29.18 2.53
C GLY A 210 -15.79 -29.54 3.12
N SER A 211 -15.82 -30.56 3.98
CA SER A 211 -17.07 -30.93 4.67
C SER A 211 -17.41 -29.85 5.68
N ALA A 212 -18.58 -29.21 5.54
CA ALA A 212 -19.00 -28.13 6.43
C ALA A 212 -19.03 -28.54 7.92
N CYS A 213 -19.46 -29.77 8.20
CA CYS A 213 -19.46 -30.33 9.55
C CYS A 213 -18.02 -30.47 10.08
N ARG A 214 -17.11 -31.03 9.27
CA ARG A 214 -15.71 -31.22 9.66
C ARG A 214 -14.96 -29.89 9.83
N VAL A 215 -15.15 -28.93 8.92
CA VAL A 215 -14.58 -27.58 9.05
C VAL A 215 -15.04 -26.92 10.35
N LYS A 216 -16.31 -27.09 10.73
CA LYS A 216 -16.85 -26.58 11.99
C LYS A 216 -16.22 -27.26 13.22
N SER A 217 -16.07 -28.58 13.19
CA SER A 217 -15.39 -29.33 14.27
C SER A 217 -13.92 -28.97 14.38
N LEU A 218 -13.19 -28.92 13.26
CA LEU A 218 -11.77 -28.53 13.23
C LEU A 218 -11.57 -27.11 13.78
N ARG A 219 -12.46 -26.16 13.44
CA ARG A 219 -12.42 -24.83 14.04
C ARG A 219 -12.50 -24.88 15.56
N GLN A 220 -13.46 -25.63 16.11
CA GLN A 220 -13.63 -25.72 17.56
C GLN A 220 -12.42 -26.36 18.22
N GLU A 221 -11.84 -27.37 17.59
CA GLU A 221 -10.65 -28.05 18.09
C GLU A 221 -9.41 -27.14 18.05
N ILE A 222 -9.22 -26.39 16.96
CA ILE A 222 -8.15 -25.37 16.83
C ILE A 222 -8.30 -24.30 17.92
N GLU A 223 -9.50 -23.74 18.11
CA GLU A 223 -9.77 -22.74 19.16
C GLU A 223 -9.46 -23.26 20.58
N ALA A 224 -9.58 -24.57 20.82
CA ALA A 224 -9.30 -25.17 22.12
C ALA A 224 -7.83 -25.54 22.32
N LYS A 225 -7.13 -26.01 21.27
CA LYS A 225 -5.83 -26.68 21.37
C LYS A 225 -4.64 -25.88 20.81
N PHE A 226 -4.90 -24.80 20.07
CA PHE A 226 -3.83 -24.06 19.38
C PHE A 226 -2.83 -23.40 20.32
N ASP A 227 -3.30 -22.83 21.44
CA ASP A 227 -2.43 -22.13 22.39
C ASP A 227 -1.42 -23.04 23.08
N GLU A 228 -1.77 -24.33 23.22
CA GLU A 228 -0.96 -25.40 23.80
C GLU A 228 -0.10 -26.12 22.74
N ASP A 229 -0.24 -25.78 21.46
CA ASP A 229 0.39 -26.45 20.30
C ASP A 229 0.11 -27.97 20.26
N THR A 230 -1.05 -28.41 20.77
CA THR A 230 -1.46 -29.83 20.84
C THR A 230 -2.42 -30.24 19.72
N PHE A 231 -2.72 -29.33 18.79
CA PHE A 231 -3.59 -29.61 17.65
C PHE A 231 -2.85 -30.40 16.57
N ASP A 232 -3.39 -31.56 16.19
CA ASP A 232 -2.86 -32.36 15.09
C ASP A 232 -3.24 -31.73 13.74
N TRP A 233 -2.23 -31.24 13.02
CA TRP A 233 -2.39 -30.65 11.69
C TRP A 233 -2.46 -31.70 10.57
N ASP A 234 -2.03 -32.94 10.81
CA ASP A 234 -1.98 -34.00 9.79
C ASP A 234 -3.35 -34.59 9.49
N GLN A 235 -4.27 -34.56 10.45
CA GLN A 235 -5.68 -34.87 10.21
C GLN A 235 -6.41 -33.85 9.31
N VAL A 236 -5.85 -32.64 9.10
CA VAL A 236 -6.50 -31.57 8.34
C VAL A 236 -6.33 -31.80 6.84
N ARG A 237 -7.43 -32.09 6.15
CA ARG A 237 -7.42 -32.18 4.68
C ARG A 237 -7.29 -30.80 4.06
N ASN A 238 -6.57 -30.73 2.94
CA ASN A 238 -6.41 -29.55 2.09
C ASN A 238 -7.71 -28.74 1.83
N ASN A 239 -8.84 -29.39 1.49
CA ASN A 239 -10.11 -28.71 1.24
C ASN A 239 -10.73 -28.10 2.50
N ASP A 240 -10.49 -28.72 3.67
CA ASP A 240 -10.95 -28.18 4.95
C ASP A 240 -10.05 -27.02 5.40
N ALA A 241 -8.73 -27.13 5.24
CA ALA A 241 -7.78 -26.04 5.47
C ALA A 241 -8.11 -24.81 4.59
N ALA A 242 -8.46 -25.03 3.31
CA ALA A 242 -8.92 -23.96 2.42
C ALA A 242 -10.23 -23.33 2.90
N GLY A 243 -11.14 -24.13 3.45
CA GLY A 243 -12.36 -23.66 4.09
C GLY A 243 -12.09 -22.79 5.32
N LEU A 244 -11.19 -23.24 6.20
CA LEU A 244 -10.76 -22.53 7.41
C LEU A 244 -10.05 -21.22 7.07
N LEU A 245 -9.14 -21.20 6.10
CA LEU A 245 -8.46 -19.98 5.65
C LEU A 245 -9.45 -18.92 5.16
N LYS A 246 -10.39 -19.31 4.28
CA LYS A 246 -11.44 -18.41 3.78
C LYS A 246 -12.33 -17.91 4.91
N MET A 247 -12.67 -18.78 5.87
CA MET A 247 -13.46 -18.43 7.04
C MET A 247 -12.73 -17.44 7.94
N PHE A 248 -11.45 -17.67 8.23
CA PHE A 248 -10.61 -16.80 9.04
C PHE A 248 -10.58 -15.38 8.49
N VAL A 249 -10.27 -15.23 7.19
CA VAL A 249 -10.19 -13.93 6.52
C VAL A 249 -11.56 -13.22 6.51
N ARG A 250 -12.63 -13.95 6.20
CA ARG A 250 -13.99 -13.39 6.13
C ARG A 250 -14.53 -12.96 7.49
N GLU A 251 -14.09 -13.61 8.57
CA GLU A 251 -14.55 -13.32 9.93
C GLU A 251 -13.77 -12.22 10.63
N LEU A 252 -12.69 -11.69 10.02
CA LEU A 252 -11.94 -10.59 10.60
C LEU A 252 -12.87 -9.39 10.91
N PRO A 253 -12.75 -8.77 12.10
CA PRO A 253 -13.60 -7.62 12.47
C PRO A 253 -13.46 -6.42 11.54
N SER A 254 -12.29 -6.27 10.93
CA SER A 254 -12.02 -5.36 9.82
C SER A 254 -11.58 -6.20 8.63
N PRO A 255 -12.10 -5.97 7.41
CA PRO A 255 -11.64 -6.67 6.22
C PRO A 255 -10.13 -6.45 6.04
N LEU A 256 -9.49 -7.45 5.41
CA LEU A 256 -8.03 -7.44 5.20
C LEU A 256 -7.59 -6.25 4.34
N PHE A 257 -8.43 -5.85 3.37
CA PHE A 257 -8.24 -4.68 2.53
C PHE A 257 -9.27 -3.59 2.87
N PRO A 258 -8.92 -2.30 2.70
CA PRO A 258 -9.79 -1.19 3.08
C PRO A 258 -10.97 -1.07 2.10
N VAL A 259 -12.10 -1.68 2.47
CA VAL A 259 -13.34 -1.69 1.69
C VAL A 259 -13.96 -0.29 1.54
N GLU A 260 -13.60 0.64 2.42
CA GLU A 260 -14.05 2.03 2.37
C GLU A 260 -13.63 2.77 1.10
N TYR A 261 -12.57 2.32 0.41
CA TYR A 261 -12.08 2.90 -0.84
C TYR A 261 -12.45 2.08 -2.08
N LEU A 262 -13.09 0.92 -1.88
CA LEU A 262 -13.44 0.00 -2.95
C LEU A 262 -14.40 0.59 -4.00
N PRO A 263 -15.43 1.39 -3.65
CA PRO A 263 -16.31 2.00 -4.66
C PRO A 263 -15.57 2.92 -5.64
N ALA A 264 -14.62 3.71 -5.13
CA ALA A 264 -13.79 4.58 -5.97
C ALA A 264 -12.86 3.75 -6.88
N PHE A 265 -12.32 2.64 -6.37
CA PHE A 265 -11.52 1.72 -7.16
C PHE A 265 -12.34 1.00 -8.23
N ILE A 266 -13.57 0.59 -7.92
CA ILE A 266 -14.49 0.01 -8.91
C ILE A 266 -14.75 1.02 -10.04
N THR A 267 -15.08 2.26 -9.67
CA THR A 267 -15.29 3.35 -10.63
C THR A 267 -14.04 3.61 -11.48
N LEU A 268 -12.85 3.54 -10.88
CA LEU A 268 -11.58 3.66 -11.59
C LEU A 268 -11.40 2.56 -12.65
N VAL A 269 -11.62 1.30 -12.28
CA VAL A 269 -11.48 0.16 -13.20
C VAL A 269 -12.50 0.24 -14.34
N GLU A 270 -13.73 0.68 -14.05
CA GLU A 270 -14.80 0.81 -15.04
C GLU A 270 -14.56 1.96 -16.03
N LYS A 271 -14.15 3.13 -15.54
CA LYS A 271 -13.94 4.31 -16.39
C LYS A 271 -12.59 4.29 -17.11
N ILE A 272 -11.58 3.66 -16.52
CA ILE A 272 -10.19 3.79 -16.95
C ILE A 272 -9.60 2.41 -17.24
N PRO A 273 -9.50 2.01 -18.54
CA PRO A 273 -8.96 0.71 -18.91
C PRO A 273 -7.43 0.63 -18.81
N LYS A 274 -6.74 1.72 -18.42
CA LYS A 274 -5.28 1.78 -18.33
C LYS A 274 -4.79 1.08 -17.06
N THR A 275 -4.23 -0.12 -17.22
CA THR A 275 -3.71 -0.95 -16.10
C THR A 275 -2.66 -0.21 -15.27
N LYS A 276 -1.81 0.63 -15.88
CA LYS A 276 -0.83 1.46 -15.15
C LYS A 276 -1.48 2.34 -14.06
N LEU A 277 -2.60 3.01 -14.36
CA LEU A 277 -3.30 3.87 -13.40
C LEU A 277 -3.97 3.04 -12.30
N GLN A 278 -4.56 1.90 -12.67
CA GLN A 278 -5.13 0.94 -11.71
C GLN A 278 -4.06 0.42 -10.75
N LEU A 279 -2.86 0.13 -11.24
CA LEU A 279 -1.73 -0.29 -10.41
C LEU A 279 -1.23 0.82 -9.51
N GLN A 280 -1.10 2.06 -9.98
CA GLN A 280 -0.71 3.19 -9.13
C GLN A 280 -1.69 3.40 -7.97
N ALA A 281 -3.01 3.36 -8.24
CA ALA A 281 -4.02 3.42 -7.18
C ALA A 281 -3.94 2.23 -6.22
N LEU A 282 -3.71 1.02 -6.75
CA LEU A 282 -3.57 -0.20 -5.94
C LEU A 282 -2.33 -0.14 -5.04
N HIS A 283 -1.26 0.44 -5.55
CA HIS A 283 -0.01 0.67 -4.84
C HIS A 283 -0.24 1.56 -3.60
N LEU A 284 -0.97 2.66 -3.77
CA LEU A 284 -1.35 3.55 -2.66
C LEU A 284 -2.28 2.85 -1.66
N LEU A 285 -3.21 2.00 -2.13
CA LEU A 285 -4.07 1.20 -1.25
C LEU A 285 -3.26 0.24 -0.36
N ILE A 286 -2.20 -0.38 -0.88
CA ILE A 286 -1.30 -1.22 -0.08
C ILE A 286 -0.58 -0.38 0.98
N MET A 287 -0.14 0.84 0.64
CA MET A 287 0.48 1.74 1.62
C MET A 287 -0.48 2.20 2.72
N LEU A 288 -1.80 2.17 2.46
CA LEU A 288 -2.84 2.51 3.42
C LEU A 288 -3.12 1.43 4.47
N LEU A 289 -2.71 0.18 4.22
CA LEU A 289 -2.97 -0.94 5.11
C LEU A 289 -2.31 -0.74 6.48
N PRO A 290 -3.00 -1.05 7.59
CA PRO A 290 -2.34 -1.27 8.88
C PRO A 290 -1.25 -2.34 8.77
N GLU A 291 -0.19 -2.24 9.56
CA GLU A 291 0.99 -3.13 9.52
C GLU A 291 0.59 -4.61 9.57
N SER A 292 -0.18 -5.02 10.59
CA SER A 292 -0.64 -6.41 10.74
C SER A 292 -1.47 -6.91 9.55
N SER A 293 -2.29 -6.05 8.95
CA SER A 293 -3.10 -6.41 7.77
C SER A 293 -2.24 -6.50 6.51
N ARG A 294 -1.22 -5.66 6.40
CA ARG A 294 -0.31 -5.61 5.26
C ARG A 294 0.56 -6.86 5.19
N ASP A 295 1.13 -7.28 6.31
CA ASP A 295 1.96 -8.48 6.38
C ASP A 295 1.12 -9.74 6.14
N ALA A 296 -0.08 -9.84 6.73
CA ALA A 296 -1.01 -10.92 6.45
C ALA A 296 -1.46 -10.94 4.97
N ALA A 297 -1.72 -9.77 4.37
CA ALA A 297 -2.03 -9.66 2.95
C ALA A 297 -0.87 -10.10 2.06
N LYS A 298 0.38 -9.74 2.41
CA LYS A 298 1.59 -10.18 1.71
C LYS A 298 1.73 -11.70 1.74
N ALA A 299 1.60 -12.30 2.92
CA ALA A 299 1.66 -13.76 3.08
C ALA A 299 0.55 -14.48 2.28
N LEU A 300 -0.68 -13.97 2.32
CA LEU A 300 -1.79 -14.52 1.55
C LEU A 300 -1.53 -14.44 0.05
N LEU A 301 -1.12 -13.27 -0.47
CA LEU A 301 -0.88 -13.08 -1.90
C LEU A 301 0.29 -13.95 -2.40
N GLN A 302 1.32 -14.15 -1.58
CA GLN A 302 2.44 -15.05 -1.90
C GLN A 302 1.97 -16.50 -2.04
N PHE A 303 1.15 -16.98 -1.10
CA PHE A 303 0.51 -18.29 -1.19
C PHE A 303 -0.34 -18.42 -2.46
N LEU A 304 -1.20 -17.44 -2.75
CA LEU A 304 -2.06 -17.47 -3.93
C LEU A 304 -1.25 -17.49 -5.24
N LYS A 305 -0.09 -16.80 -5.29
CA LYS A 305 0.82 -16.87 -6.42
C LYS A 305 1.44 -18.27 -6.59
N LYS A 306 1.77 -18.97 -5.50
CA LYS A 306 2.19 -20.38 -5.56
C LYS A 306 1.09 -21.28 -6.09
N VAL A 307 -0.18 -21.07 -5.69
CA VAL A 307 -1.33 -21.82 -6.24
C VAL A 307 -1.44 -21.60 -7.75
N VAL A 308 -1.44 -20.34 -8.21
CA VAL A 308 -1.51 -20.01 -9.64
C VAL A 308 -0.31 -20.55 -10.42
N ALA A 309 0.89 -20.54 -9.84
CA ALA A 309 2.07 -21.12 -10.48
C ALA A 309 1.97 -22.64 -10.73
N ASN A 310 1.10 -23.34 -10.00
CA ASN A 310 0.82 -24.76 -10.13
C ASN A 310 -0.47 -25.07 -10.92
N GLU A 311 -0.97 -24.10 -11.71
CA GLU A 311 -2.21 -24.21 -12.50
C GLU A 311 -2.26 -25.49 -13.36
N ASN A 312 -1.12 -25.89 -13.93
CA ASN A 312 -1.01 -27.11 -14.75
C ASN A 312 -1.46 -28.38 -14.01
N LYS A 313 -1.24 -28.45 -12.69
CA LYS A 313 -1.65 -29.57 -11.84
C LYS A 313 -3.02 -29.32 -11.20
N ASN A 314 -3.17 -28.22 -10.47
CA ASN A 314 -4.38 -27.95 -9.68
C ASN A 314 -5.57 -27.39 -10.48
N LYS A 315 -5.37 -27.03 -11.75
CA LYS A 315 -6.39 -26.48 -12.67
C LYS A 315 -6.99 -25.13 -12.23
N MET A 316 -6.31 -24.41 -11.33
CA MET A 316 -6.75 -23.13 -10.79
C MET A 316 -6.03 -21.97 -11.49
N THR A 317 -6.66 -21.41 -12.52
CA THR A 317 -6.18 -20.21 -13.21
C THR A 317 -6.16 -18.98 -12.29
N LEU A 318 -5.37 -17.96 -12.64
CA LEU A 318 -5.34 -16.70 -11.88
C LEU A 318 -6.73 -16.07 -11.76
N TRP A 319 -7.52 -16.07 -12.84
CA TRP A 319 -8.92 -15.60 -12.81
C TRP A 319 -9.78 -16.43 -11.85
N ASN A 320 -9.67 -17.76 -11.88
CA ASN A 320 -10.45 -18.64 -11.00
C ASN A 320 -10.13 -18.40 -9.52
N VAL A 321 -8.85 -18.30 -9.17
CA VAL A 321 -8.41 -17.98 -7.81
C VAL A 321 -8.94 -16.62 -7.39
N SER A 322 -8.84 -15.61 -8.25
CA SER A 322 -9.29 -14.24 -7.95
C SER A 322 -10.79 -14.16 -7.67
N MET A 323 -11.62 -14.85 -8.47
CA MET A 323 -13.07 -14.94 -8.27
C MET A 323 -13.45 -15.58 -6.93
N ILE A 324 -12.72 -16.60 -6.50
CA ILE A 324 -13.02 -17.32 -5.24
C ILE A 324 -12.59 -16.50 -4.02
N VAL A 325 -11.46 -15.81 -4.12
CA VAL A 325 -10.85 -15.09 -3.00
C VAL A 325 -11.49 -13.71 -2.79
N ALA A 326 -11.88 -13.00 -3.86
CA ALA A 326 -12.43 -11.63 -3.76
C ALA A 326 -13.59 -11.46 -2.77
N PRO A 327 -14.62 -12.35 -2.73
CA PRO A 327 -15.71 -12.24 -1.75
C PRO A 327 -15.25 -12.34 -0.29
N ASN A 328 -14.14 -13.05 -0.02
CA ASN A 328 -13.61 -13.20 1.33
C ASN A 328 -12.75 -12.00 1.73
N LEU A 329 -12.15 -11.28 0.78
CA LEU A 329 -11.29 -10.11 1.03
C LEU A 329 -12.07 -8.80 1.21
N PHE A 330 -13.15 -8.62 0.44
CA PHE A 330 -13.86 -7.35 0.33
C PHE A 330 -15.25 -7.35 0.97
N ILE A 331 -15.70 -8.49 1.50
CA ILE A 331 -16.97 -8.66 2.22
C ILE A 331 -18.13 -7.94 1.50
N CYS A 332 -18.58 -8.49 0.37
CA CYS A 332 -19.82 -8.04 -0.27
C CYS A 332 -21.00 -8.78 0.37
N LYS A 333 -21.68 -8.15 1.34
CA LYS A 333 -22.96 -8.66 1.87
C LYS A 333 -24.12 -8.18 0.98
N GLY A 334 -24.13 -8.60 -0.27
CA GLY A 334 -25.31 -8.48 -1.14
C GLY A 334 -26.32 -9.56 -0.79
N LYS A 335 -27.58 -9.19 -0.53
CA LYS A 335 -28.67 -10.16 -0.30
C LYS A 335 -29.39 -10.55 -1.60
N HIS A 336 -29.11 -9.89 -2.72
CA HIS A 336 -29.79 -10.09 -4.00
C HIS A 336 -28.84 -9.97 -5.18
N ALA A 337 -28.80 -10.98 -6.06
CA ALA A 337 -28.00 -10.95 -7.28
C ALA A 337 -28.56 -9.95 -8.31
N ASN A 338 -28.32 -8.66 -8.09
CA ASN A 338 -28.62 -7.61 -9.05
C ASN A 338 -27.47 -7.46 -10.05
N GLN A 339 -27.76 -6.92 -11.24
CA GLN A 339 -26.76 -6.75 -12.30
C GLN A 339 -25.57 -5.88 -11.85
N GLU A 340 -25.82 -4.87 -11.01
CA GLU A 340 -24.78 -4.04 -10.40
C GLU A 340 -23.89 -4.83 -9.43
N GLU A 341 -24.45 -5.73 -8.63
CA GLU A 341 -23.67 -6.58 -7.72
C GLU A 341 -22.78 -7.55 -8.49
N MET A 342 -23.28 -8.10 -9.61
CA MET A 342 -22.49 -8.98 -10.47
C MET A 342 -21.32 -8.24 -11.14
N LEU A 343 -21.53 -7.00 -11.59
CA LEU A 343 -20.47 -6.16 -12.13
C LEU A 343 -19.43 -5.83 -11.06
N ALA A 344 -19.87 -5.44 -9.85
CA ALA A 344 -18.98 -5.20 -8.72
C ALA A 344 -18.18 -6.47 -8.35
N ALA A 345 -18.79 -7.66 -8.38
CA ALA A 345 -18.10 -8.92 -8.13
C ALA A 345 -17.02 -9.22 -9.20
N ALA A 346 -17.31 -8.96 -10.48
CA ALA A 346 -16.32 -9.12 -11.55
C ALA A 346 -15.15 -8.12 -11.42
N THR A 347 -15.46 -6.86 -11.05
CA THR A 347 -14.46 -5.82 -10.84
C THR A 347 -13.58 -6.12 -9.63
N THR A 348 -14.16 -6.54 -8.50
CA THR A 348 -13.40 -6.96 -7.30
C THR A 348 -12.51 -8.17 -7.57
N ALA A 349 -12.98 -9.15 -8.34
CA ALA A 349 -12.13 -10.24 -8.82
C ALA A 349 -10.98 -9.73 -9.70
N HIS A 350 -11.22 -8.74 -10.56
CA HIS A 350 -10.13 -8.11 -11.31
C HIS A 350 -9.12 -7.40 -10.41
N VAL A 351 -9.55 -6.74 -9.32
CA VAL A 351 -8.63 -6.16 -8.33
C VAL A 351 -7.74 -7.23 -7.70
N VAL A 352 -8.32 -8.35 -7.25
CA VAL A 352 -7.56 -9.48 -6.70
C VAL A 352 -6.59 -10.04 -7.72
N ARG A 353 -7.00 -10.11 -8.98
CA ARG A 353 -6.14 -10.54 -10.07
C ARG A 353 -4.89 -9.66 -10.21
N LEU A 354 -5.06 -8.34 -10.18
CA LEU A 354 -3.94 -7.40 -10.22
C LEU A 354 -3.05 -7.55 -8.96
N LEU A 355 -3.66 -7.70 -7.78
CA LEU A 355 -2.94 -7.93 -6.52
C LEU A 355 -2.04 -9.16 -6.61
N ILE A 356 -2.57 -10.30 -7.06
CA ILE A 356 -1.79 -11.55 -7.15
C ILE A 356 -0.69 -11.43 -8.22
N LYS A 357 -1.03 -10.89 -9.41
CA LYS A 357 -0.11 -10.80 -10.56
C LYS A 357 1.08 -9.87 -10.28
N TYR A 358 0.83 -8.73 -9.64
CA TYR A 358 1.81 -7.66 -9.49
C TYR A 358 2.30 -7.47 -8.06
N GLN A 359 2.04 -8.42 -7.15
CA GLN A 359 2.45 -8.30 -5.75
C GLN A 359 3.93 -7.93 -5.58
N ASP A 360 4.85 -8.44 -6.42
CA ASP A 360 6.29 -8.21 -6.27
C ASP A 360 6.68 -6.71 -6.36
N ILE A 361 5.85 -5.89 -7.02
CA ILE A 361 6.09 -4.45 -7.17
C ILE A 361 5.23 -3.59 -6.22
N LEU A 362 4.11 -4.13 -5.72
CA LEU A 362 3.15 -3.37 -4.91
C LEU A 362 3.62 -3.08 -3.49
N TRP A 363 4.62 -3.82 -2.99
CA TRP A 363 5.19 -3.63 -1.65
C TRP A 363 6.32 -2.58 -1.60
N MET A 364 6.64 -1.97 -2.73
CA MET A 364 7.65 -0.91 -2.79
C MET A 364 7.07 0.39 -2.25
N VAL A 365 7.83 1.22 -1.54
CA VAL A 365 7.37 2.54 -1.13
C VAL A 365 7.75 3.52 -2.24
N PRO A 366 6.78 4.25 -2.83
CA PRO A 366 7.11 5.27 -3.82
C PRO A 366 8.12 6.31 -3.30
N THR A 367 9.18 6.58 -4.07
CA THR A 367 10.28 7.47 -3.67
C THR A 367 9.81 8.90 -3.41
N PHE A 368 8.78 9.38 -4.12
CA PHE A 368 8.21 10.70 -3.85
C PHE A 368 7.60 10.80 -2.43
N LEU A 369 7.00 9.71 -1.92
CA LEU A 369 6.45 9.67 -0.56
C LEU A 369 7.58 9.68 0.48
N ILE A 370 8.67 8.95 0.24
CA ILE A 370 9.87 8.98 1.11
C ILE A 370 10.45 10.40 1.16
N THR A 371 10.56 11.05 0.00
CA THR A 371 11.01 12.45 -0.09
C THR A 371 10.14 13.39 0.74
N GLN A 372 8.81 13.19 0.74
CA GLN A 372 7.90 13.98 1.53
C GLN A 372 8.01 13.68 3.04
N VAL A 373 8.24 12.42 3.43
CA VAL A 373 8.56 12.04 4.81
C VAL A 373 9.82 12.76 5.30
N ARG A 374 10.87 12.80 4.48
CA ARG A 374 12.11 13.51 4.83
C ARG A 374 11.86 14.99 5.12
N LYS A 375 11.10 15.66 4.25
CA LYS A 375 10.71 17.07 4.44
C LYS A 375 9.89 17.27 5.72
N MET A 376 8.97 16.35 6.04
CA MET A 376 8.17 16.42 7.27
C MET A 376 9.04 16.28 8.53
N ASN A 377 9.99 15.34 8.51
CA ASN A 377 10.91 15.11 9.63
C ASN A 377 11.85 16.30 9.83
N GLU A 378 12.42 16.83 8.76
CA GLU A 378 13.26 18.03 8.79
C GLU A 378 12.50 19.24 9.35
N ALA A 379 11.25 19.46 8.91
CA ALA A 379 10.41 20.52 9.44
C ALA A 379 10.10 20.34 10.94
N ALA A 380 9.81 19.11 11.38
CA ALA A 380 9.57 18.81 12.78
C ALA A 380 10.81 19.08 13.66
N MET A 381 11.99 18.66 13.20
CA MET A 381 13.27 18.91 13.87
C MET A 381 13.59 20.40 13.95
N ASN A 382 13.38 21.15 12.87
CA ASN A 382 13.59 22.60 12.84
C ASN A 382 12.64 23.34 13.78
N ASN A 383 11.38 22.92 13.86
CA ASN A 383 10.42 23.48 14.80
C ASN A 383 10.79 23.18 16.25
N MET A 384 11.23 21.95 16.55
CA MET A 384 11.74 21.59 17.87
C MET A 384 12.98 22.41 18.26
N LYS A 385 13.94 22.60 17.35
CA LYS A 385 15.13 23.43 17.59
C LYS A 385 14.77 24.89 17.85
N LYS A 386 13.82 25.45 17.09
CA LYS A 386 13.29 26.81 17.33
C LYS A 386 12.63 26.92 18.69
N GLN A 387 11.82 25.94 19.09
CA GLN A 387 11.19 25.89 20.41
C GLN A 387 12.23 25.80 21.53
N LEU A 388 13.25 24.96 21.39
CA LEU A 388 14.35 24.86 22.35
C LEU A 388 15.14 26.16 22.45
N MET A 389 15.40 26.84 21.33
CA MET A 389 16.07 28.15 21.35
C MET A 389 15.21 29.22 22.01
N PHE A 390 13.88 29.20 21.79
CA PHE A 390 12.95 30.07 22.49
C PHE A 390 12.97 29.80 24.01
N ASP A 391 12.92 28.53 24.43
CA ASP A 391 13.00 28.14 25.85
C ASP A 391 14.34 28.49 26.48
N LYS A 392 15.46 28.39 25.75
CA LYS A 392 16.78 28.87 26.19
C LYS A 392 16.77 30.40 26.30
N GLY A 393 16.12 31.11 25.38
CA GLY A 393 15.92 32.56 25.44
C GLY A 393 15.09 32.99 26.65
N VAL A 394 13.98 32.30 26.92
CA VAL A 394 13.15 32.49 28.11
C VAL A 394 13.94 32.15 29.38
N ARG A 395 14.66 31.03 29.43
CA ARG A 395 15.53 30.68 30.56
C ARG A 395 16.65 31.69 30.76
N LYS A 396 17.24 32.26 29.71
CA LYS A 396 18.25 33.32 29.80
C LYS A 396 17.64 34.64 30.29
N LEU A 397 16.40 34.95 29.90
CA LEU A 397 15.64 36.09 30.43
C LEU A 397 15.29 35.89 31.91
N LEU A 398 14.91 34.67 32.31
CA LEU A 398 14.61 34.30 33.70
C LEU A 398 15.88 34.25 34.57
N ARG A 399 17.01 33.74 34.04
CA ARG A 399 18.33 33.76 34.70
C ARG A 399 18.92 35.17 34.81
N ARG A 400 18.40 36.16 34.08
CA ARG A 400 18.72 37.57 34.35
C ARG A 400 18.20 38.04 35.72
N LYS A 401 17.35 37.25 36.40
CA LYS A 401 16.93 37.44 37.80
C LYS A 401 17.65 36.53 38.83
N THR A 402 18.45 35.55 38.42
CA THR A 402 19.19 34.67 39.34
C THR A 402 20.52 34.25 38.71
N MET A 403 21.62 34.63 39.38
CA MET A 403 22.98 34.36 38.93
C MET A 403 23.26 32.85 38.95
N ASP A 404 23.31 32.22 37.78
CA ASP A 404 24.08 30.98 37.65
C ASP A 404 24.61 30.78 36.22
N ARG A 405 25.90 30.47 36.15
CA ARG A 405 26.71 30.43 34.92
C ARG A 405 27.00 28.97 34.59
N GLU A 406 26.37 28.43 33.55
CA GLU A 406 26.65 27.07 33.05
C GLU A 406 27.74 27.05 31.97
N ARG A 407 28.47 25.92 31.95
CA ARG A 407 29.59 25.58 31.05
C ARG A 407 29.11 25.24 29.62
N PRO A 408 29.95 25.39 28.58
CA PRO A 408 29.59 25.02 27.21
C PRO A 408 29.58 23.50 26.99
N GLU A 409 28.58 23.01 26.25
CA GLU A 409 28.49 21.66 25.71
C GLU A 409 29.52 21.42 24.59
N ARG A 410 29.93 20.16 24.42
CA ARG A 410 31.00 19.70 23.54
C ARG A 410 30.68 19.92 22.06
N THR A 411 31.70 20.36 21.32
CA THR A 411 31.72 20.64 19.87
C THR A 411 31.41 19.40 19.04
N GLU A 412 30.67 19.60 17.95
CA GLU A 412 30.47 18.65 16.85
C GLU A 412 31.80 18.02 16.42
N SER A 413 31.83 16.71 16.23
CA SER A 413 33.02 15.99 15.75
C SER A 413 33.38 16.41 14.32
N ASP A 414 34.62 16.86 14.12
CA ASP A 414 35.23 17.28 12.85
C ASP A 414 35.34 16.10 11.84
N ILE A 415 34.23 15.76 11.18
CA ILE A 415 34.25 14.84 10.04
C ILE A 415 34.35 15.69 8.76
N PRO A 416 35.36 15.48 7.90
CA PRO A 416 35.47 16.20 6.63
C PRO A 416 34.21 16.00 5.77
N GLU A 417 33.78 17.07 5.09
CA GLU A 417 32.59 17.05 4.24
C GLU A 417 32.68 15.94 3.18
N GLY A 418 31.64 15.10 3.11
CA GLY A 418 31.59 13.96 2.18
C GLY A 418 32.27 12.68 2.67
N VAL A 419 32.75 12.63 3.92
CA VAL A 419 33.17 11.39 4.58
C VAL A 419 32.04 10.90 5.49
N ILE A 420 31.64 9.64 5.33
CA ILE A 420 30.68 8.97 6.21
C ILE A 420 31.41 8.05 7.18
N ARG A 421 30.96 8.03 8.44
CA ARG A 421 31.42 7.06 9.44
C ARG A 421 30.38 5.96 9.56
N VAL A 422 30.76 4.76 9.12
CA VAL A 422 29.91 3.57 9.15
C VAL A 422 30.26 2.76 10.40
N HIS A 423 29.24 2.34 11.15
CA HIS A 423 29.37 1.53 12.35
C HIS A 423 28.86 0.11 12.09
N ALA A 424 29.58 -0.90 12.58
CA ALA A 424 29.22 -2.31 12.45
C ALA A 424 29.44 -3.02 13.79
N PRO A 425 28.48 -2.91 14.75
CA PRO A 425 28.68 -3.36 16.13
C PRO A 425 29.00 -4.85 16.28
N LEU A 426 28.57 -5.67 15.33
CA LEU A 426 28.76 -7.13 15.32
C LEU A 426 30.06 -7.58 14.62
N HIS A 427 30.88 -6.64 14.14
CA HIS A 427 32.15 -6.93 13.46
C HIS A 427 33.35 -6.64 14.35
N SER A 428 34.49 -7.30 14.09
CA SER A 428 35.74 -7.06 14.84
C SER A 428 36.24 -5.61 14.67
N LYS A 429 36.10 -5.07 13.45
CA LYS A 429 36.25 -3.66 13.13
C LYS A 429 34.87 -3.00 13.22
N VAL A 430 34.63 -2.36 14.37
CA VAL A 430 33.33 -1.77 14.72
C VAL A 430 33.00 -0.45 14.01
N SER A 431 33.98 0.22 13.40
CA SER A 431 33.73 1.44 12.61
C SER A 431 34.75 1.70 11.50
N MET A 432 34.32 2.41 10.45
CA MET A 432 35.16 2.81 9.33
C MET A 432 34.73 4.17 8.77
N ALA A 433 35.70 5.05 8.50
CA ALA A 433 35.47 6.27 7.74
C ALA A 433 35.63 5.97 6.24
N ILE A 434 34.62 6.33 5.45
CA ILE A 434 34.56 6.05 4.01
C ILE A 434 34.20 7.34 3.29
N GLN A 435 34.92 7.68 2.23
CA GLN A 435 34.57 8.77 1.34
C GLN A 435 33.86 8.21 0.10
N PRO A 436 32.52 8.20 0.05
CA PRO A 436 31.78 7.71 -1.11
C PRO A 436 32.02 8.57 -2.34
N ASN A 437 32.21 7.93 -3.49
CA ASN A 437 32.21 8.58 -4.80
C ASN A 437 30.87 8.37 -5.53
N ASN A 438 30.72 8.94 -6.73
CA ASN A 438 29.49 8.86 -7.54
C ASN A 438 29.05 7.43 -7.92
N GLN A 439 29.94 6.44 -7.79
CA GLN A 439 29.70 5.04 -8.14
C GLN A 439 29.60 4.12 -6.91
N THR A 440 29.96 4.60 -5.72
CA THR A 440 29.97 3.79 -4.49
C THR A 440 28.55 3.40 -4.12
N LYS A 441 28.27 2.10 -4.09
CA LYS A 441 26.95 1.56 -3.71
C LYS A 441 26.94 1.06 -2.27
N ALA A 442 25.75 0.94 -1.68
CA ALA A 442 25.57 0.41 -0.34
C ALA A 442 26.20 -0.99 -0.18
N LYS A 443 26.05 -1.87 -1.18
CA LYS A 443 26.67 -3.20 -1.18
C LYS A 443 28.19 -3.18 -1.17
N ASP A 444 28.82 -2.16 -1.77
CA ASP A 444 30.29 -2.05 -1.83
C ASP A 444 30.84 -1.72 -0.42
N ILE A 445 30.13 -0.87 0.33
CA ILE A 445 30.45 -0.58 1.74
C ILE A 445 30.32 -1.85 2.59
N VAL A 446 29.21 -2.56 2.46
CA VAL A 446 28.96 -3.80 3.21
C VAL A 446 30.03 -4.85 2.88
N ALA A 447 30.35 -5.05 1.60
CA ALA A 447 31.39 -5.97 1.14
C ALA A 447 32.79 -5.59 1.68
N ARG A 448 33.11 -4.30 1.76
CA ARG A 448 34.37 -3.81 2.33
C ARG A 448 34.49 -4.18 3.81
N PHE A 449 33.43 -4.01 4.60
CA PHE A 449 33.42 -4.46 5.98
C PHE A 449 33.62 -5.97 6.09
N TYR A 450 32.96 -6.77 5.26
CA TYR A 450 33.17 -8.22 5.25
C TYR A 450 34.61 -8.63 4.92
N TYR A 451 35.23 -8.00 3.91
CA TYR A 451 36.60 -8.31 3.52
C TYR A 451 37.61 -7.97 4.63
N GLU A 452 37.47 -6.79 5.25
CA GLU A 452 38.37 -6.34 6.31
C GLU A 452 38.18 -7.10 7.64
N ASN A 453 37.06 -7.79 7.82
CA ASN A 453 36.74 -8.60 9.00
C ASN A 453 36.87 -10.11 8.78
N ARG A 454 37.43 -10.55 7.65
CA ARG A 454 37.53 -11.97 7.34
C ARG A 454 38.52 -12.65 8.31
N PRO A 455 38.09 -13.63 9.13
CA PRO A 455 39.03 -14.40 9.92
C PRO A 455 39.96 -15.18 8.97
N GLY A 456 41.25 -15.28 9.30
CA GLY A 456 42.26 -15.97 8.50
C GLY A 456 42.08 -17.50 8.39
N SER A 457 40.93 -18.04 8.81
CA SER A 457 40.59 -19.46 8.75
C SER A 457 39.37 -19.69 7.87
N SER A 458 39.48 -20.70 6.99
CA SER A 458 38.51 -21.13 5.97
C SER A 458 37.21 -21.75 6.53
N GLU A 459 36.57 -21.13 7.50
CA GLU A 459 35.21 -21.51 7.91
C GLU A 459 34.20 -20.55 7.28
N GLU A 460 33.49 -21.03 6.26
CA GLU A 460 32.28 -20.41 5.73
C GLU A 460 31.15 -20.51 6.78
N LEU A 461 31.26 -19.73 7.86
CA LEU A 461 30.11 -19.43 8.69
C LEU A 461 29.09 -18.70 7.80
N LYS A 462 27.89 -19.28 7.63
CA LYS A 462 26.72 -18.63 7.03
C LYS A 462 26.40 -17.38 7.86
N MET A 463 27.05 -16.27 7.54
CA MET A 463 26.80 -15.00 8.20
C MET A 463 25.40 -14.51 7.81
N PRO A 464 24.65 -13.93 8.77
CA PRO A 464 23.32 -13.41 8.50
C PRO A 464 23.36 -12.34 7.41
N ILE A 465 22.29 -12.20 6.63
CA ILE A 465 22.20 -11.19 5.56
C ILE A 465 22.20 -9.81 6.21
N GLN A 466 23.35 -9.14 6.22
CA GLN A 466 23.47 -7.77 6.72
C GLN A 466 23.14 -6.75 5.64
N SER A 467 22.69 -5.57 6.06
CA SER A 467 22.39 -4.44 5.19
C SER A 467 22.83 -3.14 5.84
N LEU A 468 23.07 -2.13 5.02
CA LEU A 468 23.43 -0.79 5.48
C LEU A 468 22.17 0.01 5.75
N TYR A 469 22.14 0.70 6.89
CA TYR A 469 21.04 1.54 7.33
C TYR A 469 21.49 2.98 7.44
N GLU A 470 20.62 3.89 7.02
CA GLU A 470 20.65 5.29 7.47
C GLU A 470 19.69 5.44 8.66
N ILE A 471 20.15 6.09 9.73
CA ILE A 471 19.39 6.27 10.97
C ILE A 471 19.48 7.74 11.39
N GLY A 472 18.35 8.35 11.70
CA GLY A 472 18.29 9.74 12.13
C GLY A 472 18.47 10.77 11.00
N GLY A 473 18.71 12.02 11.40
CA GLY A 473 18.66 13.17 10.50
C GLY A 473 17.22 13.46 10.07
N ASN A 474 16.93 13.34 8.78
CA ASN A 474 15.59 13.55 8.23
C ASN A 474 14.79 12.25 8.01
N ILE A 475 15.27 11.09 8.49
CA ILE A 475 14.54 9.82 8.46
C ILE A 475 14.72 9.12 9.79
N GLY A 476 13.75 8.30 10.21
CA GLY A 476 13.87 7.55 11.47
C GLY A 476 14.91 6.45 11.34
N GLU A 477 14.59 5.45 10.52
CA GLU A 477 15.45 4.32 10.19
C GLU A 477 15.08 3.84 8.79
N HIS A 478 16.08 3.63 7.93
CA HIS A 478 15.88 3.13 6.57
C HIS A 478 16.98 2.14 6.15
N CYS A 479 16.57 0.92 5.81
CA CYS A 479 17.43 -0.10 5.19
C CYS A 479 17.64 0.24 3.73
N LEU A 480 18.90 0.42 3.32
CA LEU A 480 19.20 0.82 1.95
C LEU A 480 19.16 -0.37 0.99
N ASP A 481 18.70 -0.10 -0.24
CA ASP A 481 18.87 -1.03 -1.35
C ASP A 481 20.37 -1.28 -1.59
N PRO A 482 20.80 -2.54 -1.82
CA PRO A 482 22.19 -2.86 -2.13
C PRO A 482 22.78 -2.05 -3.31
N ASP A 483 21.95 -1.68 -4.29
CA ASP A 483 22.31 -0.90 -5.47
C ASP A 483 22.16 0.62 -5.28
N ALA A 484 21.75 1.12 -4.11
CA ALA A 484 21.64 2.55 -3.83
C ALA A 484 23.03 3.22 -3.85
N TYR A 485 23.12 4.39 -4.48
CA TYR A 485 24.37 5.16 -4.58
C TYR A 485 24.57 6.01 -3.32
N MET A 486 25.64 5.74 -2.59
CA MET A 486 25.85 6.28 -1.24
C MET A 486 26.01 7.78 -1.21
N LEU A 487 26.60 8.39 -2.24
CA LEU A 487 26.74 9.84 -2.30
C LEU A 487 25.37 10.53 -2.45
N ASP A 488 24.45 9.95 -3.22
CA ASP A 488 23.10 10.48 -3.39
C ASP A 488 22.27 10.32 -2.11
N VAL A 489 22.38 9.18 -1.43
CA VAL A 489 21.73 8.96 -0.13
C VAL A 489 22.28 9.93 0.93
N TYR A 490 23.61 10.13 0.99
CA TYR A 490 24.23 11.11 1.89
C TYR A 490 23.76 12.54 1.61
N ARG A 491 23.66 12.95 0.35
CA ARG A 491 23.12 14.27 -0.02
C ARG A 491 21.66 14.43 0.38
N ALA A 492 20.87 13.35 0.29
CA ALA A 492 19.48 13.35 0.72
C ALA A 492 19.32 13.40 2.25
N ASN A 493 20.32 12.94 3.01
CA ASN A 493 20.32 12.93 4.48
C ASN A 493 21.73 13.08 5.07
N PRO A 494 22.27 14.31 5.09
CA PRO A 494 23.67 14.54 5.49
C PRO A 494 23.91 14.32 6.99
N GLN A 495 22.85 14.35 7.80
CA GLN A 495 22.89 14.16 9.26
C GLN A 495 22.63 12.71 9.68
N ALA A 496 22.59 11.76 8.73
CA ALA A 496 22.37 10.36 9.02
C ALA A 496 23.57 9.72 9.74
N GLU A 497 23.26 8.85 10.69
CA GLU A 497 24.17 7.83 11.17
C GLU A 497 24.10 6.60 10.25
N TRP A 498 25.26 6.01 9.95
CA TRP A 498 25.36 4.87 9.03
C TRP A 498 25.71 3.61 9.81
N VAL A 499 24.84 2.61 9.76
CA VAL A 499 24.97 1.40 10.58
C VAL A 499 24.77 0.13 9.74
N ILE A 500 25.68 -0.83 9.85
CA ILE A 500 25.50 -2.17 9.30
C ILE A 500 24.89 -3.05 10.39
N LYS A 501 23.73 -3.63 10.09
CA LYS A 501 23.04 -4.59 10.97
C LYS A 501 22.38 -5.69 10.16
N GLU A 502 21.95 -6.73 10.84
CA GLU A 502 21.18 -7.81 10.24
C GLU A 502 19.87 -7.28 9.63
N LYS A 503 19.60 -7.69 8.39
CA LYS A 503 18.34 -7.36 7.72
C LYS A 503 17.23 -8.11 8.43
N ARG A 504 16.21 -7.39 8.88
CA ARG A 504 15.00 -8.00 9.46
C ARG A 504 14.41 -8.97 8.42
N SER A 505 14.55 -10.28 8.66
CA SER A 505 14.05 -11.32 7.77
C SER A 505 12.57 -11.10 7.45
N SER A 506 12.21 -11.26 6.18
CA SER A 506 10.84 -11.18 5.68
C SER A 506 10.10 -12.54 5.78
N ILE A 507 10.71 -13.50 6.48
CA ILE A 507 10.27 -14.89 6.50
C ILE A 507 9.52 -15.08 7.82
N PHE A 508 8.22 -15.39 7.69
CA PHE A 508 7.27 -15.97 8.65
C PHE A 508 7.44 -15.60 10.14
#